data_AF-A0A8S9W081-F1
#
_entry.id   AF-A0A8S9W081-F1
#
_cell.length_a   1.000
_cell.length_b   1.000
_cell.length_c   1.000
_cell.angle_alpha   90.00
_cell.angle_beta   90.00
_cell.angle_gamma   90.00
#
_symmetry.space_group_name_H-M   'P 1'
#
loop_
_entity.id
_entity.type
_entity.pdbx_description
1 polymer ?
#
loop_
_entity_poly.entity_id
_entity_poly.type
_entity_poly.pdbx_seq_one_letter_code
_entity_poly.pdbx_strand_id
1 'polypeptide(L)'
;MSTMRNDVPRVAADEFASKVRTLSSLLEVATVGSVAGGDPHPNDLDLAIIISNTGEIATIAKYARQMSRHYHGWDVFLFDYDLSLIGTICHRRECPGRSVDCYDPGCGKPPHVRVNPEFEYDEKMFLISPIDVLYTSFETSRLLARKDELGIVESRSYPVLEDIPMECVRCGETFVFTGSEQKWYLKRGLSQPKRCPDCIAREYEG
;
A
#
# COMPACT_ATOMS: atom_id res chain seq x y z
N MET A 1 -18.78 -20.32 -11.16
CA MET A 1 -18.29 -19.04 -11.74
C MET A 1 -17.90 -18.13 -10.56
N SER A 2 -16.94 -18.50 -9.71
CA SER A 2 -15.48 -18.34 -9.86
C SER A 2 -15.08 -17.08 -10.62
N THR A 3 -14.53 -16.10 -9.87
CA THR A 3 -13.89 -14.79 -10.20
C THR A 3 -14.64 -13.56 -9.68
N MET A 4 -14.66 -13.33 -8.36
CA MET A 4 -14.87 -11.99 -7.76
C MET A 4 -14.37 -11.96 -6.31
N ARG A 5 -13.10 -12.30 -6.05
CA ARG A 5 -12.51 -12.13 -4.72
C ARG A 5 -11.07 -11.62 -4.87
N ASN A 6 -10.85 -10.39 -4.40
CA ASN A 6 -9.57 -9.73 -4.08
C ASN A 6 -8.90 -8.74 -5.07
N ASP A 7 -9.58 -8.27 -6.12
CA ASP A 7 -9.00 -7.22 -6.98
C ASP A 7 -9.07 -5.78 -6.40
N VAL A 8 -9.65 -5.57 -5.21
CA VAL A 8 -9.91 -4.21 -4.69
C VAL A 8 -8.64 -3.34 -4.61
N PRO A 9 -7.49 -3.81 -4.08
CA PRO A 9 -6.27 -3.02 -4.05
C PRO A 9 -5.72 -2.73 -5.44
N ARG A 10 -5.80 -3.71 -6.36
CA ARG A 10 -5.38 -3.54 -7.76
C ARG A 10 -6.25 -2.51 -8.48
N VAL A 11 -7.57 -2.62 -8.37
CA VAL A 11 -8.52 -1.66 -8.94
C VAL A 11 -8.28 -0.25 -8.37
N ALA A 12 -8.03 -0.12 -7.06
CA ALA A 12 -7.69 1.16 -6.45
C ALA A 12 -6.39 1.75 -7.01
N ALA A 13 -5.38 0.90 -7.25
CA ALA A 13 -4.12 1.30 -7.87
C ALA A 13 -4.32 1.82 -9.31
N ASP A 14 -5.09 1.09 -10.12
CA ASP A 14 -5.38 1.44 -11.52
C ASP A 14 -6.20 2.73 -11.61
N GLU A 15 -7.22 2.87 -10.75
CA GLU A 15 -8.01 4.11 -10.65
C GLU A 15 -7.14 5.29 -10.24
N PHE A 16 -6.26 5.12 -9.25
CA PHE A 16 -5.33 6.16 -8.82
C PHE A 16 -4.38 6.55 -9.96
N ALA A 17 -3.73 5.56 -10.60
CA ALA A 17 -2.82 5.75 -11.72
C ALA A 17 -3.49 6.49 -12.89
N SER A 18 -4.74 6.14 -13.22
CA SER A 18 -5.51 6.81 -14.28
C SER A 18 -5.72 8.30 -14.00
N LYS A 19 -5.90 8.68 -12.73
CA LYS A 19 -6.10 10.08 -12.30
C LYS A 19 -4.78 10.83 -12.28
N VAL A 20 -3.74 10.29 -11.65
CA VAL A 20 -2.44 10.97 -11.53
C VAL A 20 -1.75 11.13 -12.88
N ARG A 21 -1.97 10.23 -13.84
CA ARG A 21 -1.41 10.33 -15.20
C ARG A 21 -1.82 11.60 -15.94
N THR A 22 -2.91 12.25 -15.52
CA THR A 22 -3.35 13.52 -16.12
C THR A 22 -2.57 14.73 -15.62
N LEU A 23 -1.74 14.56 -14.59
CA LEU A 23 -0.95 15.62 -13.95
C LEU A 23 0.37 15.81 -14.70
N SER A 24 0.73 17.06 -14.97
CA SER A 24 1.96 17.41 -15.70
C SER A 24 3.25 17.11 -14.91
N SER A 25 3.14 17.04 -13.59
CA SER A 25 4.25 16.72 -12.68
C SER A 25 4.54 15.23 -12.58
N LEU A 26 3.61 14.33 -12.95
CA LEU A 26 3.84 12.89 -12.84
C LEU A 26 4.75 12.38 -13.96
N LEU A 27 5.80 11.66 -13.59
CA LEU A 27 6.72 11.00 -14.52
C LEU A 27 6.54 9.48 -14.55
N GLU A 28 6.25 8.87 -13.40
CA GLU A 28 6.05 7.42 -13.29
C GLU A 28 5.13 7.08 -12.12
N VAL A 29 4.34 6.02 -12.25
CA VAL A 29 3.58 5.41 -11.16
C VAL A 29 3.66 3.89 -11.29
N ALA A 30 3.96 3.22 -10.18
CA ALA A 30 4.06 1.78 -10.08
C ALA A 30 3.43 1.27 -8.78
N THR A 31 2.88 0.06 -8.82
CA THR A 31 2.65 -0.70 -7.59
C THR A 31 3.94 -1.38 -7.17
N VAL A 32 4.18 -1.44 -5.87
CA VAL A 32 5.32 -2.12 -5.28
C VAL A 32 4.80 -3.14 -4.27
N GLY A 33 5.47 -4.27 -4.16
CA GLY A 33 5.20 -5.23 -3.10
C GLY A 33 4.14 -6.28 -3.43
N SER A 34 3.28 -6.64 -2.47
CA SER A 34 2.42 -7.84 -2.57
C SER A 34 1.41 -7.75 -3.72
N VAL A 35 0.86 -6.57 -3.97
CA VAL A 35 -0.06 -6.34 -5.10
C VAL A 35 0.65 -6.51 -6.45
N ALA A 36 1.88 -6.00 -6.56
CA ALA A 36 2.72 -6.20 -7.76
C ALA A 36 3.17 -7.67 -7.91
N GLY A 37 3.37 -8.38 -6.80
CA GLY A 37 3.75 -9.79 -6.75
C GLY A 37 2.62 -10.78 -7.02
N GLY A 38 1.39 -10.30 -7.28
CA GLY A 38 0.24 -11.17 -7.55
C GLY A 38 -0.28 -11.93 -6.32
N ASP A 39 -0.01 -11.43 -5.12
CA ASP A 39 -0.55 -12.00 -3.88
C ASP A 39 -2.08 -11.93 -3.91
N PRO A 40 -2.80 -13.07 -3.78
CA PRO A 40 -4.26 -13.07 -3.79
C PRO A 40 -4.86 -12.44 -2.53
N HIS A 41 -4.06 -12.22 -1.48
CA HIS A 41 -4.48 -11.67 -0.20
C HIS A 41 -3.48 -10.60 0.29
N PRO A 42 -3.32 -9.48 -0.47
CA PRO A 42 -2.35 -8.45 -0.12
C PRO A 42 -2.78 -7.73 1.17
N ASN A 43 -1.81 -7.34 2.00
CA ASN A 43 -2.09 -6.67 3.27
C ASN A 43 -2.28 -5.16 3.09
N ASP A 44 -1.44 -4.56 2.26
CA ASP A 44 -1.31 -3.15 1.93
C ASP A 44 -1.18 -2.94 0.41
N LEU A 45 -1.49 -1.72 -0.03
CA LEU A 45 -1.25 -1.20 -1.37
C LEU A 45 -0.12 -0.16 -1.29
N ASP A 46 1.08 -0.56 -1.69
CA ASP A 46 2.21 0.35 -1.83
C ASP A 46 2.29 0.86 -3.26
N LEU A 47 2.27 2.17 -3.42
CA LEU A 47 2.46 2.86 -4.70
C LEU A 47 3.74 3.69 -4.64
N ALA A 48 4.57 3.58 -5.67
CA ALA A 48 5.70 4.47 -5.90
C ALA A 48 5.35 5.43 -7.03
N ILE A 49 5.55 6.74 -6.82
CA ILE A 49 5.44 7.71 -7.90
C ILE A 49 6.67 8.59 -7.99
N ILE A 50 7.06 8.93 -9.21
CA ILE A 50 8.14 9.85 -9.52
C ILE A 50 7.51 11.14 -10.04
N ILE A 51 7.88 12.28 -9.45
CA ILE A 51 7.38 13.59 -9.85
C ILE A 51 8.50 14.55 -10.24
N SER A 52 8.25 15.42 -11.22
CA SER A 52 9.19 16.45 -11.66
C SER A 52 9.21 17.69 -10.76
N ASN A 53 8.13 17.94 -10.03
CA ASN A 53 8.01 19.06 -9.10
C ASN A 53 6.87 18.82 -8.09
N THR A 54 6.86 19.62 -7.01
CA THR A 54 5.92 19.44 -5.90
C THR A 54 4.58 20.18 -6.07
N GLY A 55 4.33 20.82 -7.21
CA GLY A 55 3.21 21.74 -7.43
C GLY A 55 1.83 21.08 -7.36
N GLU A 56 1.73 19.79 -7.70
CA GLU A 56 0.45 19.07 -7.76
C GLU A 56 0.26 18.05 -6.62
N ILE A 57 1.13 18.05 -5.60
CA ILE A 57 1.06 17.11 -4.46
C ILE A 57 -0.30 17.16 -3.75
N ALA A 58 -0.92 18.34 -3.61
CA ALA A 58 -2.25 18.43 -3.00
C ALA A 58 -3.32 17.67 -3.80
N THR A 59 -3.21 17.69 -5.14
CA THR A 59 -4.10 16.95 -6.05
C THR A 59 -3.81 15.46 -6.02
N ILE A 60 -2.53 15.06 -6.02
CA ILE A 60 -2.10 13.66 -5.83
C ILE A 60 -2.67 13.12 -4.51
N ALA A 61 -2.51 13.87 -3.41
CA ALA A 61 -3.04 13.48 -2.11
C ALA A 61 -4.56 13.39 -2.09
N LYS A 62 -5.26 14.27 -2.82
CA LYS A 62 -6.71 14.16 -3.03
C LYS A 62 -7.08 12.87 -3.74
N TYR A 63 -6.36 12.48 -4.79
CA TYR A 63 -6.62 11.22 -5.50
C TYR A 63 -6.30 10.00 -4.64
N ALA A 64 -5.20 10.00 -3.90
CA ALA A 64 -4.84 8.91 -3.00
C ALA A 64 -5.92 8.68 -1.92
N ARG A 65 -6.41 9.76 -1.29
CA ARG A 65 -7.49 9.67 -0.29
C ARG A 65 -8.81 9.13 -0.84
N GLN A 66 -9.04 9.14 -2.16
CA GLN A 66 -10.23 8.51 -2.74
C GLN A 66 -10.17 6.98 -2.66
N MET A 67 -8.97 6.38 -2.59
CA MET A 67 -8.81 4.94 -2.37
C MET A 67 -9.41 4.49 -1.04
N SER A 68 -9.36 5.36 -0.01
CA SER A 68 -9.99 5.14 1.31
C SER A 68 -11.51 4.94 1.28
N ARG A 69 -12.18 5.10 0.13
CA ARG A 69 -13.59 4.72 -0.04
C ARG A 69 -13.80 3.21 -0.08
N HIS A 70 -12.79 2.47 -0.52
CA HIS A 70 -12.84 1.04 -0.76
C HIS A 70 -11.76 0.30 0.03
N TYR A 71 -10.66 0.97 0.38
CA TYR A 71 -9.49 0.35 0.96
C TYR A 71 -8.65 1.37 1.75
N HIS A 72 -8.36 1.08 3.02
CA HIS A 72 -7.64 2.02 3.91
C HIS A 72 -6.14 1.76 4.03
N GLY A 73 -5.66 0.57 3.65
CA GLY A 73 -4.27 0.16 3.80
C GLY A 73 -3.40 0.56 2.63
N TRP A 74 -3.33 1.85 2.28
CA TRP A 74 -2.50 2.32 1.16
C TRP A 74 -1.38 3.24 1.62
N ASP A 75 -0.26 3.17 0.92
CA ASP A 75 0.86 4.10 1.02
C ASP A 75 1.26 4.57 -0.38
N VAL A 76 1.54 5.87 -0.52
CA VAL A 76 2.05 6.44 -1.78
C VAL A 76 3.39 7.12 -1.49
N PHE A 77 4.47 6.46 -1.90
CA PHE A 77 5.84 6.96 -1.82
C PHE A 77 6.12 7.95 -2.95
N LEU A 78 6.55 9.15 -2.58
CA LEU A 78 6.89 10.23 -3.50
C LEU A 78 8.40 10.28 -3.70
N PHE A 79 8.84 10.13 -4.94
CA PHE A 79 10.23 10.28 -5.34
C PHE A 79 10.40 11.48 -6.26
N ASP A 80 11.56 12.13 -6.19
CA ASP A 80 11.98 13.09 -7.20
C ASP A 80 12.61 12.38 -8.41
N TYR A 81 13.08 13.18 -9.38
CA TYR A 81 13.70 12.69 -10.61
C TYR A 81 14.93 11.80 -10.38
N ASP A 82 15.66 12.03 -9.30
CA ASP A 82 16.88 11.32 -8.93
C ASP A 82 16.60 10.10 -8.04
N LEU A 83 15.32 9.70 -7.91
CA LEU A 83 14.84 8.63 -7.03
C LEU A 83 15.12 8.89 -5.54
N SER A 84 15.29 10.15 -5.14
CA SER A 84 15.34 10.50 -3.72
C SER A 84 13.93 10.53 -3.15
N LEU A 85 13.73 9.85 -2.02
CA LEU A 85 12.44 9.83 -1.33
C LEU A 85 12.14 11.21 -0.73
N ILE A 86 11.06 11.84 -1.21
CA ILE A 86 10.51 13.08 -0.66
C ILE A 86 9.71 12.78 0.61
N GLY A 87 8.97 11.67 0.62
CA GLY A 87 8.16 11.21 1.75
C GLY A 87 6.97 10.38 1.30
N THR A 88 5.95 10.24 2.15
CA THR A 88 4.71 9.53 1.80
C THR A 88 3.52 10.48 1.78
N ILE A 89 2.53 10.20 0.94
CA ILE A 89 1.29 10.98 0.90
C ILE A 89 0.54 10.83 2.24
N CYS A 90 0.13 11.97 2.79
CA CYS A 90 -0.65 12.01 4.01
C CYS A 90 -2.12 11.62 3.76
N HIS A 91 -2.67 10.75 4.60
CA HIS A 91 -4.08 10.35 4.58
C HIS A 91 -5.02 11.49 5.02
N ARG A 92 -4.50 12.54 5.67
CA ARG A 92 -5.32 13.65 6.18
C ARG A 92 -5.63 14.65 5.08
N ARG A 93 -6.89 15.11 5.07
CA ARG A 93 -7.37 16.12 4.11
C ARG A 93 -6.81 17.50 4.41
N GLU A 94 -6.62 17.84 5.67
CA GLU A 94 -6.18 19.16 6.13
C GLU A 94 -4.68 19.13 6.42
N CYS A 95 -3.96 20.14 5.92
CA CYS A 95 -2.52 20.32 6.14
C CYS A 95 -2.20 21.82 6.24
N PRO A 96 -1.54 22.29 7.32
CA PRO A 96 -1.15 21.52 8.50
C PRO A 96 -2.37 21.02 9.30
N GLY A 97 -2.26 19.83 9.88
CA GLY A 97 -3.25 19.26 10.79
C GLY A 97 -2.91 19.53 12.26
N ARG A 98 -3.62 18.86 13.18
CA ARG A 98 -3.37 18.90 14.64
C ARG A 98 -3.00 17.53 15.24
N SER A 99 -2.68 16.55 14.40
CA SER A 99 -2.25 15.25 14.89
C SER A 99 -0.84 15.32 15.47
N VAL A 100 -0.50 14.38 16.34
CA VAL A 100 0.85 14.25 16.91
C VAL A 100 1.92 14.15 15.80
N ASP A 101 1.70 13.33 14.78
CA ASP A 101 2.64 13.22 13.63
C ASP A 101 2.78 14.53 12.82
N CYS A 102 1.83 15.48 12.93
CA CYS A 102 1.98 16.77 12.26
C CYS A 102 3.08 17.64 12.89
N TYR A 103 3.56 17.29 14.08
CA TYR A 103 4.64 17.98 14.78
C TYR A 103 6.03 17.39 14.47
N ASP A 104 6.10 16.27 13.74
CA ASP A 104 7.38 15.68 13.36
C ASP A 104 8.15 16.61 12.41
N PRO A 105 9.48 16.78 12.62
CA PRO A 105 10.30 17.62 11.74
C PRO A 105 10.16 17.21 10.27
N GLY A 106 9.75 18.16 9.43
CA GLY A 106 9.58 17.93 7.98
C GLY A 106 8.17 17.50 7.56
N CYS A 107 7.30 17.07 8.48
CA CYS A 107 5.90 16.79 8.13
C CYS A 107 5.22 18.05 7.58
N GLY A 108 4.46 17.89 6.49
CA GLY A 108 3.79 19.00 5.80
C GLY A 108 4.74 19.91 5.02
N LYS A 109 5.99 19.51 4.79
CA LYS A 109 6.98 20.23 3.98
C LYS A 109 7.51 19.30 2.85
N PRO A 110 6.86 19.26 1.68
CA PRO A 110 5.75 20.11 1.25
C PRO A 110 4.37 19.68 1.79
N PRO A 111 3.32 20.52 1.68
CA PRO A 111 1.99 20.21 2.21
C PRO A 111 1.45 18.87 1.71
N HIS A 112 0.78 18.13 2.59
CA HIS A 112 0.27 16.77 2.38
C HIS A 112 1.32 15.67 2.19
N VAL A 113 2.61 15.96 2.40
CA VAL A 113 3.63 14.92 2.58
C VAL A 113 3.84 14.70 4.07
N ARG A 114 3.78 13.44 4.50
CA ARG A 114 4.19 13.05 5.84
C ARG A 114 5.60 12.47 5.78
N VAL A 115 6.35 12.73 6.85
CA VAL A 115 7.57 12.01 7.18
C VAL A 115 7.18 11.08 8.30
N ASN A 116 7.55 9.80 8.21
CA ASN A 116 7.41 8.85 9.30
C ASN A 116 8.80 8.70 9.94
N PRO A 117 9.04 9.22 11.15
CA PRO A 117 10.34 9.12 11.82
C PRO A 117 10.81 7.67 12.05
N GLU A 118 9.88 6.72 12.13
CA GLU A 118 10.17 5.30 12.32
C GLU A 118 10.45 4.56 11.01
N PHE A 119 10.22 5.21 9.86
CA PHE A 119 10.48 4.64 8.54
C PHE A 119 11.81 5.17 8.00
N GLU A 120 12.81 4.31 7.99
CA GLU A 120 14.05 4.55 7.26
C GLU A 120 13.94 3.91 5.87
N TYR A 121 14.07 4.73 4.84
CA TYR A 121 14.06 4.25 3.47
C TYR A 121 15.36 3.51 3.16
N ASP A 122 15.25 2.21 2.94
CA ASP A 122 16.32 1.39 2.39
C ASP A 122 15.99 1.08 0.92
N GLU A 123 16.77 1.67 0.02
CA GLU A 123 16.59 1.54 -1.44
C GLU A 123 16.62 0.09 -1.91
N LYS A 124 17.54 -0.73 -1.38
CA LYS A 124 17.67 -2.14 -1.79
C LYS A 124 16.47 -2.94 -1.30
N MET A 125 16.05 -2.74 -0.06
CA MET A 125 14.86 -3.39 0.51
C MET A 125 13.57 -2.95 -0.17
N PHE A 126 13.50 -1.72 -0.66
CA PHE A 126 12.39 -1.24 -1.46
C PHE A 126 12.37 -1.92 -2.83
N LEU A 127 13.49 -1.84 -3.57
CA LEU A 127 13.58 -2.31 -4.95
C LEU A 127 13.71 -3.83 -5.10
N ILE A 128 14.03 -4.59 -4.04
CA ILE A 128 13.90 -6.05 -4.05
C ILE A 128 12.41 -6.48 -4.07
N SER A 129 11.48 -5.60 -3.72
CA SER A 129 10.06 -5.89 -3.91
C SER A 129 9.71 -6.06 -5.39
N PRO A 130 8.70 -6.87 -5.72
CA PRO A 130 8.07 -6.85 -7.03
C PRO A 130 7.61 -5.42 -7.36
N ILE A 131 7.80 -5.01 -8.61
CA ILE A 131 7.41 -3.70 -9.12
C ILE A 131 6.59 -3.94 -10.38
N ASP A 132 5.43 -3.31 -10.45
CA ASP A 132 4.56 -3.35 -11.62
C ASP A 132 4.19 -1.92 -12.02
N VAL A 133 4.74 -1.49 -13.16
CA VAL A 133 4.71 -0.11 -13.64
C VAL A 133 3.37 0.13 -14.35
N LEU A 134 2.55 1.01 -13.78
CA LEU A 134 1.23 1.34 -14.30
C LEU A 134 1.27 2.44 -15.37
N TYR A 135 2.24 3.35 -15.27
CA TYR A 135 2.49 4.38 -16.26
C TYR A 135 3.91 4.92 -16.10
N THR A 136 4.57 5.24 -17.22
CA THR A 136 5.85 5.94 -17.26
C THR A 136 5.90 6.88 -18.47
N SER A 137 6.45 8.08 -18.28
CA SER A 137 6.79 9.02 -19.36
C SER A 137 8.22 8.84 -19.87
N PHE A 138 9.02 8.00 -19.21
CA PHE A 138 10.38 7.69 -19.61
C PHE A 138 10.37 6.66 -20.75
N GLU A 139 11.45 6.62 -21.52
CA GLU A 139 11.65 5.54 -22.51
C GLU A 139 11.73 4.16 -21.84
N THR A 140 12.28 4.11 -20.63
CA THR A 140 12.33 2.92 -19.77
C THR A 140 12.03 3.34 -18.34
N SER A 141 11.33 2.49 -17.59
CA SER A 141 10.98 2.78 -16.19
C SER A 141 12.23 3.09 -15.37
N ARG A 142 12.18 4.16 -14.58
CA ARG A 142 13.31 4.55 -13.72
C ARG A 142 13.45 3.62 -12.52
N LEU A 143 12.33 3.14 -11.96
CA LEU A 143 12.36 2.17 -10.87
C LEU A 143 12.98 0.83 -11.32
N LEU A 144 12.59 0.34 -12.50
CA LEU A 144 13.15 -0.91 -13.05
C LEU A 144 14.62 -0.74 -13.46
N ALA A 145 14.97 0.37 -14.13
CA ALA A 145 16.37 0.65 -14.47
C ALA A 145 17.25 0.71 -13.21
N ARG A 146 16.77 1.35 -12.13
CA ARG A 146 17.50 1.42 -10.87
C ARG A 146 17.65 0.05 -10.19
N LYS A 147 16.60 -0.77 -10.25
CA LYS A 147 16.64 -2.16 -9.78
C LYS A 147 17.74 -2.96 -10.52
N ASP A 148 17.84 -2.79 -11.83
CA ASP A 148 18.87 -3.44 -12.66
C ASP A 148 20.28 -2.92 -12.33
N GLU A 149 20.46 -1.60 -12.14
CA GLU A 149 21.73 -0.98 -11.74
C GLU A 149 22.26 -1.53 -10.39
N LEU A 150 21.34 -1.86 -9.47
CA LEU A 150 21.68 -2.47 -8.19
C LEU A 150 21.96 -3.99 -8.30
N GLY A 151 21.82 -4.58 -9.48
CA GLY A 151 22.02 -6.01 -9.73
C GLY A 151 20.94 -6.89 -9.10
N ILE A 152 19.73 -6.36 -8.89
CA ILE A 152 18.61 -7.11 -8.30
C ILE A 152 17.90 -7.89 -9.41
N VAL A 153 18.33 -9.14 -9.61
CA VAL A 153 17.80 -10.02 -10.66
C VAL A 153 16.42 -10.59 -10.30
N GLU A 154 16.22 -10.94 -9.04
CA GLU A 154 14.97 -11.54 -8.56
C GLU A 154 14.31 -10.66 -7.51
N SER A 155 12.98 -10.62 -7.54
CA SER A 155 12.19 -9.96 -6.50
C SER A 155 11.94 -10.90 -5.33
N ARG A 156 11.78 -10.34 -4.11
CA ARG A 156 11.32 -11.13 -2.96
C ARG A 156 9.94 -11.71 -3.24
N SER A 157 9.73 -12.95 -2.81
CA SER A 157 8.43 -13.63 -2.86
C SER A 157 7.57 -13.28 -1.65
N TYR A 158 6.26 -13.14 -1.84
CA TYR A 158 5.29 -13.06 -0.75
C TYR A 158 4.71 -14.44 -0.47
N PRO A 159 4.64 -14.90 0.79
CA PRO A 159 3.97 -16.15 1.10
C PRO A 159 2.48 -16.01 0.78
N VAL A 160 2.01 -16.80 -0.18
CA VAL A 160 0.59 -16.90 -0.51
C VAL A 160 -0.03 -17.92 0.42
N LEU A 161 -0.92 -17.46 1.31
CA LEU A 161 -1.68 -18.31 2.21
C LEU A 161 -3.10 -18.45 1.67
N GLU A 162 -3.55 -19.69 1.50
CA GLU A 162 -4.91 -19.99 1.05
C GLU A 162 -5.91 -19.79 2.20
N ASP A 163 -7.14 -19.42 1.84
CA ASP A 163 -8.25 -19.30 2.78
C ASP A 163 -8.55 -20.64 3.46
N ILE A 164 -8.64 -20.64 4.80
CA ILE A 164 -8.96 -21.82 5.59
C ILE A 164 -10.40 -21.70 6.10
N PRO A 165 -11.35 -22.55 5.65
CA PRO A 165 -12.67 -22.62 6.27
C PRO A 165 -12.56 -23.25 7.66
N MET A 166 -13.20 -22.63 8.66
CA MET A 166 -13.15 -23.04 10.06
C MET A 166 -14.55 -23.04 10.68
N GLU A 167 -14.81 -23.97 11.59
CA GLU A 167 -16.07 -24.03 12.34
C GLU A 167 -15.95 -23.24 13.65
N CYS A 168 -16.92 -22.38 13.93
CA CYS A 168 -16.97 -21.63 15.17
C CYS A 168 -17.33 -22.51 16.37
N VAL A 169 -16.45 -22.62 17.37
CA VAL A 169 -16.70 -23.44 18.57
C VAL A 169 -17.89 -22.99 19.43
N ARG A 170 -18.44 -21.79 19.19
CA ARG A 170 -19.56 -21.23 19.95
C ARG A 170 -20.92 -21.43 19.27
N CYS A 171 -20.99 -21.23 17.96
CA CYS A 171 -22.26 -21.27 17.22
C CYS A 171 -22.33 -22.37 16.14
N GLY A 172 -21.24 -23.09 15.87
CA GLY A 172 -21.18 -24.13 14.83
C GLY A 172 -21.15 -23.60 13.39
N GLU A 173 -21.28 -22.29 13.18
CA GLU A 173 -21.22 -21.69 11.85
C GLU A 173 -19.82 -21.76 11.26
N THR A 174 -19.74 -22.02 9.95
CA THR A 174 -18.49 -21.96 9.21
C THR A 174 -18.14 -20.52 8.88
N PHE A 175 -16.90 -20.12 9.18
CA PHE A 175 -16.33 -18.84 8.78
C PHE A 175 -14.99 -19.07 8.08
N VAL A 176 -14.50 -18.07 7.34
CA VAL A 176 -13.23 -18.16 6.61
C VAL A 176 -12.14 -17.44 7.39
N PHE A 177 -11.05 -18.15 7.67
CA PHE A 177 -9.80 -17.56 8.14
C PHE A 177 -8.93 -17.24 6.93
N THR A 178 -9.01 -15.99 6.49
CA THR A 178 -8.45 -15.57 5.20
C THR A 178 -6.92 -15.57 5.20
N GLY A 179 -6.31 -15.68 4.02
CA GLY A 179 -4.85 -15.57 3.89
C GLY A 179 -4.26 -14.29 4.51
N SER A 180 -4.96 -13.15 4.39
CA SER A 180 -4.57 -11.87 5.01
C SER A 180 -4.64 -11.93 6.54
N GLU A 181 -5.70 -12.49 7.10
CA GLU A 181 -5.83 -12.68 8.55
C GLU A 181 -4.74 -13.62 9.07
N GLN A 182 -4.44 -14.70 8.37
CA GLN A 182 -3.34 -15.61 8.72
C GLN A 182 -2.01 -14.87 8.80
N LYS A 183 -1.67 -14.04 7.80
CA LYS A 183 -0.45 -13.20 7.82
C LYS A 183 -0.44 -12.25 9.00
N TRP A 184 -1.57 -11.59 9.29
CA TRP A 184 -1.69 -10.67 10.42
C TRP A 184 -1.50 -11.37 11.77
N TYR A 185 -2.05 -12.58 11.92
CA TYR A 185 -1.92 -13.39 13.14
C TYR A 185 -0.46 -13.83 13.33
N LEU A 186 0.18 -14.37 12.29
CA LEU A 186 1.58 -14.79 12.30
C LEU A 186 2.51 -13.62 12.68
N LYS A 187 2.31 -12.44 12.07
CA LYS A 187 3.10 -11.24 12.36
C LYS A 187 3.02 -10.81 13.84
N ARG A 188 1.93 -11.14 14.52
CA ARG A 188 1.70 -10.80 15.94
C ARG A 188 1.98 -11.95 16.91
N GLY A 189 2.44 -13.10 16.41
CA GLY A 189 2.63 -14.30 17.22
C GLY A 189 1.32 -14.86 17.80
N LEU A 190 0.18 -14.59 17.14
CA LEU A 190 -1.14 -15.04 17.56
C LEU A 190 -1.48 -16.41 16.98
N SER A 191 -2.20 -17.21 17.76
CA SER A 191 -2.77 -18.48 17.30
C SER A 191 -4.06 -18.27 16.51
N GLN A 192 -4.36 -19.18 15.58
CA GLN A 192 -5.59 -19.19 14.79
C GLN A 192 -6.88 -18.96 15.63
N PRO A 193 -7.88 -18.25 15.08
CA PRO A 193 -9.14 -18.01 15.78
C PRO A 193 -9.93 -19.30 15.95
N LYS A 194 -10.66 -19.42 17.07
CA LYS A 194 -11.60 -20.54 17.31
C LYS A 194 -13.07 -20.16 17.15
N ARG A 195 -13.37 -18.87 17.06
CA ARG A 195 -14.72 -18.31 17.00
C ARG A 195 -14.84 -17.39 15.80
N CYS A 196 -16.03 -17.32 15.21
CA CYS A 196 -16.32 -16.38 14.14
C CYS A 196 -16.33 -14.93 14.65
N PRO A 197 -16.13 -13.93 13.77
CA PRO A 197 -16.16 -12.50 14.13
C PRO A 197 -17.42 -12.09 14.89
N ASP A 198 -18.59 -12.58 14.49
CA ASP A 198 -19.87 -12.26 15.14
C ASP A 198 -19.92 -12.72 16.61
N CYS A 199 -19.41 -13.92 16.89
CA CYS A 199 -19.35 -14.46 18.25
C CYS A 199 -18.33 -13.73 19.13
N ILE A 200 -17.29 -13.16 18.54
CA ILE A 200 -16.30 -12.32 19.24
C ILE A 200 -16.91 -10.95 19.53
N ALA A 201 -17.56 -10.31 18.56
CA ALA A 201 -18.17 -8.98 18.72
C ALA A 201 -19.19 -8.95 19.88
N ARG A 202 -20.07 -9.97 19.96
CA ARG A 202 -21.08 -10.10 21.02
C ARG A 202 -20.50 -10.22 22.44
N GLU A 203 -19.21 -10.55 22.60
CA GLU A 203 -18.58 -10.61 23.94
C GLU A 203 -18.11 -9.24 24.44
N TYR A 204 -17.84 -8.30 23.54
CA TYR A 204 -17.41 -6.95 23.91
C TYR A 204 -18.59 -5.99 24.12
N GLU A 205 -19.82 -6.42 23.83
CA GLU A 205 -21.05 -5.66 24.01
C GLU A 205 -21.71 -5.87 25.39
N GLY A 206 -21.14 -6.72 26.25
CA GLY A 206 -21.60 -6.99 27.63
C GLY A 206 -20.63 -6.47 28.67
#